data_AF-A0A4P2Q783-F1
#
_entry.id   AF-A0A4P2Q783-F1
#
_cell.length_a   1.000
_cell.length_b   1.000
_cell.length_c   1.000
_cell.angle_alpha   90.00
_cell.angle_beta   90.00
_cell.angle_gamma   90.00
#
_symmetry.space_group_name_H-M   'P 1'
#
loop_
_entity.id
_entity.type
_entity.pdbx_description
1 polymer ?
#
loop_
_entity_poly.entity_id
_entity_poly.type
_entity_poly.pdbx_seq_one_letter_code
_entity_poly.pdbx_strand_id
1 'polypeptide(L)'
;MSRWKRAALAALATLVVAALACLYPYLARRDAWASASWQNPWFLAALVAVPVVWYWGIFAEDARRPRLRLGTVAPLARGPRGLRSHLRDLPGVLRAVSLGLLILAMGRPVSVLREQRTDDRGIDIVVALDLSGSMRAILDAKPSDLPGQPKLPRNRRLTRLDTAKLVLQDFISRRRTDRLGVVVFGKAAYVLSPPTLDYHLLTQMVSRMTLNVIDGSATAIGDALGTAVARLRRSDAQSKVVILLTDGDSNAGSISPEYATHLATSLGVKVYTIQIGTDDEVEVEDGVDLFGQPRYVRHRFPVNPALLQEIAQETGGQAYVATDAKALADSMHDVLDKLEKTRFEASSASYEDLFPLLLLPGVLLIGLDALLRAWLLRRFP
;
A
#
# COMPACT_ATOMS: atom_id res chain seq x y z
N MET A 1 -8.64 -25.09 57.85
CA MET A 1 -8.15 -23.80 57.34
C MET A 1 -9.29 -22.80 57.45
N SER A 2 -9.09 -21.58 57.97
CA SER A 2 -10.16 -20.59 58.01
C SER A 2 -10.57 -20.18 56.59
N ARG A 3 -11.85 -19.83 56.38
CA ARG A 3 -12.36 -19.41 55.05
C ARG A 3 -11.52 -18.27 54.44
N TRP A 4 -11.06 -17.36 55.29
CA TRP A 4 -10.15 -16.26 54.94
C TRP A 4 -8.78 -16.72 54.42
N LYS A 5 -8.11 -17.64 55.14
CA LYS A 5 -6.81 -18.17 54.69
C LYS A 5 -6.92 -18.93 53.37
N ARG A 6 -8.04 -19.60 53.13
CA ARG A 6 -8.35 -20.30 51.87
C ARG A 6 -8.60 -19.34 50.70
N ALA A 7 -9.41 -18.31 50.93
CA ALA A 7 -9.62 -17.26 49.94
C ALA A 7 -8.31 -16.56 49.56
N ALA A 8 -7.47 -16.22 50.54
CA ALA A 8 -6.18 -15.59 50.31
C ALA A 8 -5.21 -16.47 49.49
N LEU A 9 -5.14 -17.77 49.81
CA LEU A 9 -4.29 -18.72 49.08
C LEU A 9 -4.79 -18.93 47.64
N ALA A 10 -6.10 -19.02 47.44
CA ALA A 10 -6.69 -19.13 46.10
C ALA A 10 -6.49 -17.83 45.28
N ALA A 11 -6.60 -16.66 45.90
CA ALA A 11 -6.34 -15.38 45.25
C ALA A 11 -4.86 -15.27 44.83
N LEU A 12 -3.93 -15.63 45.72
CA LEU A 12 -2.49 -15.68 45.41
C LEU A 12 -2.21 -16.64 44.24
N ALA A 13 -2.78 -17.85 44.26
CA ALA A 13 -2.66 -18.80 43.16
C ALA A 13 -3.24 -18.26 41.85
N THR A 14 -4.33 -17.50 41.91
CA THR A 14 -4.94 -16.86 40.72
C THR A 14 -4.01 -15.83 40.12
N LEU A 15 -3.37 -14.99 40.94
CA LEU A 15 -2.39 -14.00 40.48
C LEU A 15 -1.16 -14.66 39.85
N VAL A 16 -0.63 -15.72 40.46
CA VAL A 16 0.53 -16.45 39.93
C VAL A 16 0.21 -17.12 38.59
N VAL A 17 -0.93 -17.82 38.49
CA VAL A 17 -1.34 -18.50 37.26
C VAL A 17 -1.65 -17.49 36.15
N ALA A 18 -2.30 -16.36 36.46
CA ALA A 18 -2.54 -15.29 35.49
C ALA A 18 -1.24 -14.65 35.01
N ALA A 19 -0.29 -14.38 35.92
CA ALA A 19 1.01 -13.82 35.56
C ALA A 19 1.80 -14.74 34.63
N LEU A 20 1.84 -16.05 34.92
CA LEU A 20 2.49 -17.04 34.06
C LEU A 20 1.83 -17.16 32.69
N ALA A 21 0.50 -17.12 32.64
CA ALA A 21 -0.24 -17.23 31.38
C ALA A 21 -0.12 -15.96 30.51
N CYS A 22 0.02 -14.79 31.12
CA CYS A 22 0.28 -13.52 30.42
C CYS A 22 1.76 -13.31 30.06
N LEU A 23 2.69 -14.09 30.64
CA LEU A 23 4.11 -13.98 30.33
C LEU A 23 4.44 -14.39 28.89
N TYR A 24 3.82 -15.48 28.40
CA TYR A 24 3.96 -15.95 27.02
C TYR A 24 3.52 -14.89 25.98
N PRO A 25 2.29 -14.33 26.02
CA PRO A 25 1.86 -13.32 25.06
C PRO A 25 2.72 -12.05 25.15
N TYR A 26 3.15 -11.65 26.35
CA TYR A 26 3.98 -10.46 26.55
C TYR A 26 5.39 -10.62 25.97
N LEU A 27 6.06 -11.75 26.22
CA LEU A 27 7.39 -12.03 25.67
C LEU A 27 7.37 -12.28 24.17
N ALA A 28 6.31 -12.89 23.64
CA ALA A 28 6.21 -13.21 22.23
C ALA A 28 6.16 -11.97 21.34
N ARG A 29 5.44 -10.91 21.74
CA ARG A 29 5.25 -9.69 20.92
C ARG A 29 5.04 -8.41 21.74
N ARG A 30 6.07 -8.00 22.50
CA ARG A 30 6.03 -6.83 23.39
C ARG A 30 5.52 -5.54 22.70
N ASP A 31 6.03 -5.24 21.51
CA ASP A 31 5.77 -3.97 20.83
C ASP A 31 4.35 -3.90 20.25
N ALA A 32 3.78 -5.05 19.88
CA ALA A 32 2.43 -5.12 19.32
C ALA A 32 1.33 -4.89 20.37
N TRP A 33 1.57 -5.24 21.63
CA TRP A 33 0.62 -4.98 22.72
C TRP A 33 0.48 -3.50 23.06
N ALA A 34 1.51 -2.68 22.79
CA ALA A 34 1.48 -1.24 23.08
C ALA A 34 0.49 -0.46 22.19
N SER A 35 0.23 -0.95 20.98
CA SER A 35 -0.72 -0.37 20.02
C SER A 35 -2.00 -1.20 19.83
N ALA A 36 -2.26 -2.15 20.73
CA ALA A 36 -3.40 -3.06 20.61
C ALA A 36 -4.74 -2.32 20.79
N SER A 37 -5.67 -2.60 19.87
CA SER A 37 -7.06 -2.16 19.93
C SER A 37 -8.00 -3.36 19.95
N TRP A 38 -9.12 -3.22 20.65
CA TRP A 38 -10.14 -4.26 20.78
C TRP A 38 -11.19 -4.09 19.69
N GLN A 39 -11.31 -5.05 18.76
CA GLN A 39 -12.34 -4.97 17.72
C GLN A 39 -13.75 -5.18 18.27
N ASN A 40 -13.90 -6.06 19.26
CA ASN A 40 -15.20 -6.38 19.86
C ASN A 40 -15.19 -6.11 21.38
N PRO A 41 -15.20 -4.84 21.82
CA PRO A 41 -15.12 -4.49 23.24
C PRO A 41 -16.30 -5.01 24.06
N TRP A 42 -17.46 -5.25 23.44
CA TRP A 42 -18.66 -5.77 24.10
C TRP A 42 -18.45 -7.14 24.77
N PHE A 43 -17.56 -7.98 24.24
CA PHE A 43 -17.23 -9.26 24.87
C PHE A 43 -16.49 -9.10 26.20
N LEU A 44 -15.83 -7.96 26.44
CA LEU A 44 -15.16 -7.69 27.72
C LEU A 44 -16.17 -7.56 28.88
N ALA A 45 -17.44 -7.26 28.59
CA ALA A 45 -18.50 -7.30 29.61
C ALA A 45 -18.67 -8.70 30.22
N ALA A 46 -18.37 -9.76 29.47
CA ALA A 46 -18.41 -11.14 29.97
C ALA A 46 -17.37 -11.41 31.07
N LEU A 47 -16.37 -10.53 31.24
CA LEU A 47 -15.35 -10.67 32.29
C LEU A 47 -15.96 -10.61 33.71
N VAL A 48 -17.16 -10.05 33.86
CA VAL A 48 -17.96 -10.11 35.10
C VAL A 48 -18.30 -11.56 35.52
N ALA A 49 -18.31 -12.52 34.59
CA ALA A 49 -18.55 -13.93 34.90
C ALA A 49 -17.35 -14.59 35.61
N VAL A 50 -16.13 -14.06 35.45
CA VAL A 50 -14.90 -14.62 36.03
C VAL A 50 -14.95 -14.71 37.57
N PRO A 51 -15.30 -13.65 38.33
CA PRO A 51 -15.40 -13.73 39.79
C PRO A 51 -16.51 -14.67 40.26
N VAL A 52 -17.60 -14.82 39.49
CA VAL A 52 -18.68 -15.78 39.80
C VAL A 52 -18.17 -17.22 39.66
N VAL A 53 -17.48 -17.53 38.57
CA VAL A 53 -16.90 -18.86 38.32
C VAL A 53 -15.79 -19.18 39.34
N TRP A 54 -14.97 -18.19 39.69
CA TRP A 54 -13.96 -18.30 40.74
C TRP A 54 -14.59 -18.63 42.10
N TYR A 55 -15.62 -17.88 42.50
CA TYR A 55 -16.34 -18.11 43.76
C TYR A 55 -17.04 -19.49 43.77
N TRP A 56 -17.66 -19.89 42.67
CA TRP A 56 -18.34 -21.18 42.57
C TRP A 56 -17.37 -22.36 42.60
N GLY A 57 -16.26 -22.28 41.87
CA GLY A 57 -15.23 -23.33 41.81
C GLY A 57 -14.55 -23.58 43.16
N ILE A 58 -14.46 -22.56 44.02
CA ILE A 58 -13.80 -22.67 45.33
C ILE A 58 -14.81 -22.98 46.44
N PHE A 59 -15.94 -22.27 46.51
CA PHE A 59 -16.84 -22.33 47.66
C PHE A 59 -18.14 -23.10 47.41
N ALA A 60 -18.72 -23.00 46.20
CA ALA A 60 -20.03 -23.60 45.92
C ALA A 60 -19.97 -25.10 45.65
N GLU A 61 -18.86 -25.61 45.09
CA GLU A 61 -18.63 -27.06 44.90
C GLU A 61 -18.66 -27.84 46.22
N ASP A 62 -18.41 -27.19 47.37
CA ASP A 62 -18.43 -27.80 48.70
C ASP A 62 -19.84 -27.81 49.34
N ALA A 63 -20.74 -26.94 48.85
CA ALA A 63 -22.11 -26.85 49.34
C ALA A 63 -23.04 -27.87 48.68
N ARG A 64 -22.74 -28.25 47.43
CA ARG A 64 -23.55 -29.18 46.62
C ARG A 64 -23.23 -30.67 46.84
N ARG A 65 -22.34 -30.99 47.78
CA ARG A 65 -21.91 -32.37 48.06
C ARG A 65 -22.70 -33.00 49.20
N PRO A 66 -23.02 -34.31 49.11
CA PRO A 66 -23.63 -35.02 50.22
C PRO A 66 -22.72 -34.96 51.44
N ARG A 67 -23.29 -34.55 52.57
CA ARG A 67 -22.56 -34.44 53.84
C ARG A 67 -22.93 -35.61 54.74
N LEU A 68 -21.97 -36.47 55.04
CA LEU A 68 -22.12 -37.45 56.10
C LEU A 68 -21.98 -36.71 57.45
N ARG A 69 -23.03 -36.76 58.27
CA ARG A 69 -22.98 -36.24 59.64
C ARG A 69 -22.28 -37.29 60.51
N LEU A 70 -21.08 -36.95 60.99
CA LEU A 70 -20.32 -37.78 61.93
C LEU A 70 -20.46 -37.20 63.33
N GLY A 71 -20.65 -38.06 64.34
CA GLY A 71 -20.81 -37.64 65.73
C GLY A 71 -19.57 -36.96 66.33
N THR A 72 -18.37 -37.24 65.81
CA THR A 72 -17.13 -36.53 66.16
C THR A 72 -16.19 -36.41 64.96
N VAL A 73 -15.47 -35.28 64.88
CA VAL A 73 -14.43 -35.02 63.85
C VAL A 73 -13.00 -35.19 64.38
N ALA A 74 -12.84 -35.55 65.66
CA ALA A 74 -11.55 -35.64 66.33
C ALA A 74 -10.55 -36.62 65.67
N PRO A 75 -10.96 -37.79 65.14
CA PRO A 75 -10.06 -38.70 64.43
C PRO A 75 -9.60 -38.13 63.07
N LEU A 76 -10.48 -37.40 62.39
CA LEU A 76 -10.22 -36.78 61.08
C LEU A 76 -9.36 -35.51 61.20
N ALA A 77 -9.37 -34.85 62.35
CA ALA A 77 -8.56 -33.65 62.61
C ALA A 77 -7.04 -33.95 62.65
N ARG A 78 -6.66 -35.19 62.96
CA ARG A 78 -5.26 -35.67 63.06
C ARG A 78 -4.79 -36.49 61.84
N GLY A 79 -5.63 -36.67 60.83
CA GLY A 79 -5.26 -37.40 59.61
C GLY A 79 -4.14 -36.71 58.80
N PRO A 80 -3.36 -37.46 58.01
CA PRO A 80 -2.27 -36.91 57.22
C PRO A 80 -2.79 -35.90 56.18
N ARG A 81 -2.34 -34.65 56.28
CA ARG A 81 -2.62 -33.61 55.28
C ARG A 81 -1.61 -33.73 54.15
N GLY A 82 -1.95 -34.48 53.10
CA GLY A 82 -1.12 -34.56 51.90
C GLY A 82 -1.17 -33.29 51.04
N LEU A 83 -0.21 -33.14 50.13
CA LEU A 83 -0.12 -32.04 49.15
C LEU A 83 -1.42 -31.84 48.33
N ARG A 84 -2.19 -32.91 48.10
CA ARG A 84 -3.50 -32.90 47.44
C ARG A 84 -4.54 -32.02 48.15
N SER A 85 -4.41 -31.85 49.47
CA SER A 85 -5.31 -31.00 50.25
C SER A 85 -5.09 -29.50 50.01
N HIS A 86 -3.85 -29.10 49.69
CA HIS A 86 -3.49 -27.72 49.33
C HIS A 86 -3.80 -27.39 47.87
N LEU A 87 -3.66 -28.37 46.96
CA LEU A 87 -3.98 -28.23 45.54
C LEU A 87 -5.48 -28.39 45.22
N ARG A 88 -6.33 -28.62 46.24
CA ARG A 88 -7.77 -28.86 46.07
C ARG A 88 -8.49 -27.76 45.30
N ASP A 89 -8.08 -26.50 45.51
CA ASP A 89 -8.73 -25.32 44.93
C ASP A 89 -8.11 -24.88 43.59
N LEU A 90 -6.98 -25.49 43.21
CA LEU A 90 -6.26 -25.18 41.97
C LEU A 90 -7.12 -25.37 40.70
N PRO A 91 -7.95 -26.43 40.55
CA PRO A 91 -8.88 -26.57 39.43
C PRO A 91 -9.86 -25.39 39.26
N GLY A 92 -10.35 -24.83 40.36
CA GLY A 92 -11.23 -23.66 40.33
C GLY A 92 -10.52 -22.39 39.88
N VAL A 93 -9.26 -22.22 40.33
CA VAL A 93 -8.39 -21.11 39.91
C VAL A 93 -8.04 -21.20 38.43
N LEU A 94 -7.63 -22.38 37.94
CA LEU A 94 -7.29 -22.61 36.54
C LEU A 94 -8.47 -22.29 35.61
N ARG A 95 -9.69 -22.70 36.00
CA ARG A 95 -10.92 -22.42 35.25
C ARG A 95 -11.28 -20.94 35.19
N ALA A 96 -11.04 -20.19 36.27
CA ALA A 96 -11.30 -18.76 36.30
C ALA A 96 -10.30 -18.00 35.42
N VAL A 97 -9.01 -18.32 35.51
CA VAL A 97 -7.97 -17.69 34.68
C VAL A 97 -8.14 -18.03 33.20
N SER A 98 -8.44 -19.29 32.89
CA SER A 98 -8.66 -19.70 31.50
C SER A 98 -9.87 -19.02 30.87
N LEU A 99 -10.98 -18.91 31.62
CA LEU A 99 -12.15 -18.17 31.17
C LEU A 99 -11.81 -16.69 30.90
N GLY A 100 -11.03 -16.06 31.78
CA GLY A 100 -10.56 -14.68 31.57
C GLY A 100 -9.77 -14.52 30.28
N LEU A 101 -8.81 -15.41 30.02
CA LEU A 101 -7.99 -15.37 28.79
C LEU A 101 -8.81 -15.64 27.52
N LEU A 102 -9.79 -16.55 27.58
CA LEU A 102 -10.67 -16.81 26.43
C LEU A 102 -11.59 -15.62 26.14
N ILE A 103 -12.14 -14.96 27.17
CA ILE A 103 -12.94 -13.75 27.00
C ILE A 103 -12.09 -12.63 26.39
N LEU A 104 -10.85 -12.47 26.86
CA LEU A 104 -9.89 -11.55 26.27
C LEU A 104 -9.58 -11.97 24.82
N ALA A 105 -9.39 -13.25 24.50
CA ALA A 105 -9.19 -13.68 23.11
C ALA A 105 -10.40 -13.35 22.21
N MET A 106 -11.63 -13.51 22.72
CA MET A 106 -12.88 -13.21 22.00
C MET A 106 -13.08 -11.71 21.72
N GLY A 107 -12.51 -10.84 22.56
CA GLY A 107 -12.45 -9.40 22.27
C GLY A 107 -11.67 -9.08 20.98
N ARG A 108 -10.89 -10.05 20.47
CA ARG A 108 -10.04 -9.98 19.29
C ARG A 108 -9.11 -8.75 19.35
N PRO A 109 -8.04 -8.81 20.16
CA PRO A 109 -7.06 -7.74 20.21
C PRO A 109 -6.27 -7.75 18.91
N VAL A 110 -6.17 -6.59 18.27
CA VAL A 110 -5.45 -6.41 17.02
C VAL A 110 -4.48 -5.25 17.19
N SER A 111 -3.21 -5.49 16.86
CA SER A 111 -2.24 -4.41 16.74
C SER A 111 -2.42 -3.75 15.38
N VAL A 112 -2.75 -2.47 15.39
CA VAL A 112 -2.75 -1.66 14.19
C VAL A 112 -1.35 -1.07 14.07
N LEU A 113 -0.59 -1.50 13.06
CA LEU A 113 0.54 -0.72 12.57
C LEU A 113 -0.03 0.57 11.99
N ARG A 114 -0.13 1.58 12.84
CA ARG A 114 -0.77 2.84 12.52
C ARG A 114 0.22 3.68 11.73
N GLU A 115 -0.01 3.81 10.43
CA GLU A 115 0.35 5.04 9.74
C GLU A 115 -0.88 5.70 9.13
N GLN A 116 -0.76 7.01 8.96
CA GLN A 116 -1.82 7.98 8.98
C GLN A 116 -2.91 7.72 7.95
N ARG A 117 -4.15 7.97 8.39
CA ARG A 117 -5.33 8.40 7.63
C ARG A 117 -5.21 8.23 6.11
N THR A 118 -6.15 7.46 5.58
CA THR A 118 -6.74 7.58 4.25
C THR A 118 -7.01 9.04 3.86
N ASP A 119 -5.98 9.81 3.58
CA ASP A 119 -6.07 10.86 2.57
C ASP A 119 -5.83 10.12 1.26
N ASP A 120 -6.74 10.31 0.31
CA ASP A 120 -6.57 10.00 -1.10
C ASP A 120 -5.39 10.78 -1.73
N ARG A 121 -4.19 10.71 -1.14
CA ARG A 121 -2.97 11.24 -1.75
C ARG A 121 -2.55 10.24 -2.80
N GLY A 122 -3.25 10.31 -3.93
CA GLY A 122 -2.82 9.70 -5.17
C GLY A 122 -1.43 10.20 -5.56
N ILE A 123 -0.95 9.66 -6.66
CA ILE A 123 0.36 9.99 -7.17
C ILE A 123 0.24 11.33 -7.90
N ASP A 124 1.22 12.22 -7.71
CA ASP A 124 1.33 13.41 -8.54
C ASP A 124 2.21 13.10 -9.72
N ILE A 125 1.61 13.19 -10.91
CA ILE A 125 2.24 12.82 -12.17
C ILE A 125 2.28 14.08 -13.05
N VAL A 126 3.46 14.45 -13.53
CA VAL A 126 3.61 15.47 -14.58
C VAL A 126 4.10 14.83 -15.85
N VAL A 127 3.33 14.95 -16.92
CA VAL A 127 3.73 14.49 -18.25
C VAL A 127 4.42 15.65 -18.98
N ALA A 128 5.69 15.49 -19.33
CA ALA A 128 6.43 16.41 -20.17
C ALA A 128 6.38 15.89 -21.61
N LEU A 129 5.69 16.60 -22.50
CA LEU A 129 5.48 16.21 -23.89
C LEU A 129 6.24 17.12 -24.85
N ASP A 130 7.04 16.52 -25.71
CA ASP A 130 7.79 17.20 -26.76
C ASP A 130 6.87 17.69 -27.89
N LEU A 131 7.10 18.92 -28.34
CA LEU A 131 6.44 19.60 -29.46
C LEU A 131 7.44 20.12 -30.50
N SER A 132 8.68 19.62 -30.48
CA SER A 132 9.69 19.93 -31.48
C SER A 132 9.33 19.41 -32.87
N GLY A 133 10.07 19.88 -33.88
CA GLY A 133 9.79 19.56 -35.29
C GLY A 133 9.85 18.06 -35.60
N SER A 134 10.63 17.27 -34.85
CA SER A 134 10.72 15.81 -34.97
C SER A 134 9.39 15.12 -34.66
N MET A 135 8.57 15.71 -33.78
CA MET A 135 7.24 15.18 -33.45
C MET A 135 6.22 15.30 -34.60
N ARG A 136 6.57 15.98 -35.71
CA ARG A 136 5.83 15.93 -36.99
C ARG A 136 6.04 14.61 -37.73
N ALA A 137 7.07 13.84 -37.38
CA ALA A 137 7.36 12.58 -38.03
C ALA A 137 6.16 11.65 -37.93
N ILE A 138 5.98 10.85 -38.98
CA ILE A 138 4.94 9.87 -39.04
C ILE A 138 5.31 8.68 -38.14
N LEU A 139 4.33 8.24 -37.35
CA LEU A 139 4.43 7.03 -36.57
C LEU A 139 3.49 5.99 -37.18
N ASP A 140 4.00 4.77 -37.38
CA ASP A 140 3.16 3.70 -37.89
C ASP A 140 2.08 3.36 -36.85
N ALA A 141 0.85 3.67 -37.22
CA ALA A 141 -0.32 3.53 -36.37
C ALA A 141 -1.46 2.98 -37.21
N LYS A 142 -1.88 1.74 -36.95
CA LYS A 142 -3.15 1.22 -37.46
C LYS A 142 -4.27 1.64 -36.51
N PRO A 143 -5.49 1.91 -37.02
CA PRO A 143 -6.63 2.21 -36.15
C PRO A 143 -6.89 1.16 -35.06
N SER A 144 -6.56 -0.12 -35.34
CA SER A 144 -6.69 -1.23 -34.37
C SER A 144 -5.72 -1.14 -33.19
N ASP A 145 -4.60 -0.44 -33.37
CA ASP A 145 -3.47 -0.43 -32.44
C ASP A 145 -3.55 0.77 -31.48
N LEU A 146 -4.50 1.69 -31.74
CA LEU A 146 -4.73 2.89 -30.95
C LEU A 146 -5.86 2.69 -29.93
N PRO A 147 -5.72 3.29 -28.72
CA PRO A 147 -6.81 3.31 -27.75
C PRO A 147 -8.07 3.96 -28.32
N GLY A 148 -9.23 3.34 -28.10
CA GLY A 148 -10.52 3.86 -28.56
C GLY A 148 -10.79 3.75 -30.07
N GLN A 149 -9.89 3.16 -30.84
CA GLN A 149 -10.03 2.91 -32.30
C GLN A 149 -10.60 4.11 -33.07
N PRO A 150 -9.91 5.27 -33.07
CA PRO A 150 -10.42 6.47 -33.69
C PRO A 150 -10.58 6.28 -35.21
N LYS A 151 -11.64 6.87 -35.77
CA LYS A 151 -11.83 6.94 -37.23
C LYS A 151 -10.79 7.90 -37.82
N LEU A 152 -9.77 7.36 -38.46
CA LEU A 152 -8.77 8.15 -39.17
C LEU A 152 -9.33 8.64 -40.53
N PRO A 153 -9.00 9.86 -40.97
CA PRO A 153 -9.29 10.30 -42.33
C PRO A 153 -8.63 9.36 -43.35
N ARG A 154 -9.31 9.08 -44.48
CA ARG A 154 -8.71 8.28 -45.57
C ARG A 154 -7.39 8.90 -46.02
N ASN A 155 -6.36 8.08 -46.18
CA ASN A 155 -5.01 8.43 -46.62
C ASN A 155 -4.19 9.35 -45.70
N ARG A 156 -4.61 9.58 -44.45
CA ARG A 156 -3.82 10.36 -43.49
C ARG A 156 -3.10 9.43 -42.50
N ARG A 157 -1.78 9.53 -42.43
CA ARG A 157 -0.97 8.86 -41.40
C ARG A 157 -0.90 9.77 -40.17
N LEU A 158 -0.78 9.18 -38.99
CA LEU A 158 -0.67 9.95 -37.75
C LEU A 158 0.76 10.39 -37.51
N THR A 159 0.91 11.60 -36.98
CA THR A 159 2.20 12.06 -36.47
C THR A 159 2.50 11.41 -35.11
N ARG A 160 3.76 11.48 -34.68
CA ARG A 160 4.19 11.12 -33.31
C ARG A 160 3.39 11.91 -32.27
N LEU A 161 3.18 13.21 -32.49
CA LEU A 161 2.34 14.03 -31.59
C LEU A 161 0.88 13.56 -31.56
N ASP A 162 0.26 13.32 -32.72
CA ASP A 162 -1.14 12.91 -32.76
C ASP A 162 -1.35 11.59 -32.02
N THR A 163 -0.41 10.65 -32.18
CA THR A 163 -0.42 9.37 -31.47
C THR A 163 -0.21 9.56 -29.97
N ALA A 164 0.79 10.37 -29.57
CA ALA A 164 1.05 10.68 -28.17
C ALA A 164 -0.15 11.34 -27.48
N LYS A 165 -0.88 12.22 -28.19
CA LYS A 165 -2.12 12.84 -27.69
C LYS A 165 -3.21 11.79 -27.41
N LEU A 166 -3.41 10.83 -28.31
CA LEU A 166 -4.40 9.77 -28.15
C LEU A 166 -4.05 8.83 -26.98
N VAL A 167 -2.78 8.41 -26.89
CA VAL A 167 -2.29 7.57 -25.78
C VAL A 167 -2.39 8.32 -24.45
N LEU A 168 -2.03 9.60 -24.42
CA LEU A 168 -2.12 10.42 -23.20
C LEU A 168 -3.58 10.60 -22.76
N GLN A 169 -4.53 10.77 -23.69
CA GLN A 169 -5.96 10.84 -23.35
C GLN A 169 -6.47 9.53 -22.74
N ASP A 170 -6.08 8.38 -23.29
CA ASP A 170 -6.39 7.07 -22.71
C ASP A 170 -5.77 6.93 -21.31
N PHE A 171 -4.50 7.31 -21.14
CA PHE A 171 -3.83 7.33 -19.85
C PHE A 171 -4.55 8.19 -18.81
N ILE A 172 -4.95 9.41 -19.18
CA ILE A 172 -5.74 10.32 -18.33
C ILE A 172 -7.08 9.66 -17.94
N SER A 173 -7.78 9.05 -18.90
CA SER A 173 -9.10 8.44 -18.67
C SER A 173 -9.08 7.25 -17.69
N ARG A 174 -7.94 6.59 -17.54
CA ARG A 174 -7.74 5.45 -16.62
C ARG A 174 -7.47 5.88 -15.19
N ARG A 175 -7.10 7.14 -14.94
CA ARG A 175 -6.82 7.65 -13.60
C ARG A 175 -8.11 7.95 -12.84
N ARG A 176 -8.09 7.68 -11.54
CA ARG A 176 -9.23 7.94 -10.64
C ARG A 176 -8.88 8.95 -9.54
N THR A 177 -7.73 8.80 -8.90
CA THR A 177 -7.36 9.56 -7.70
C THR A 177 -6.03 10.31 -7.83
N ASP A 178 -5.37 10.26 -8.99
CA ASP A 178 -4.01 10.77 -9.19
C ASP A 178 -4.07 12.18 -9.81
N ARG A 179 -3.26 13.12 -9.31
CA ARG A 179 -3.21 14.47 -9.90
C ARG A 179 -2.30 14.47 -11.11
N LEU A 180 -2.83 14.92 -12.25
CA LEU A 180 -2.12 14.96 -13.51
C LEU A 180 -1.83 16.40 -13.92
N GLY A 181 -0.56 16.69 -14.20
CA GLY A 181 -0.10 17.91 -14.84
C GLY A 181 0.48 17.62 -16.22
N VAL A 182 0.47 18.61 -17.09
CA VAL A 182 1.10 18.52 -18.42
C VAL A 182 2.01 19.71 -18.62
N VAL A 183 3.26 19.43 -18.99
CA VAL A 183 4.27 20.37 -19.46
C VAL A 183 4.49 20.07 -20.93
N VAL A 184 4.58 21.11 -21.74
CA VAL A 184 4.89 21.01 -23.17
C VAL A 184 6.21 21.72 -23.42
N PHE A 185 7.04 21.19 -24.31
CA PHE A 185 8.34 21.80 -24.57
C PHE A 185 8.76 21.67 -26.03
N GLY A 186 9.59 22.61 -26.45
CA GLY A 186 10.36 22.61 -27.69
C GLY A 186 11.69 23.27 -27.36
N LYS A 187 11.98 24.44 -27.94
CA LYS A 187 13.14 25.26 -27.56
C LYS A 187 13.09 25.80 -26.13
N ALA A 188 11.89 25.88 -25.55
CA ALA A 188 11.63 26.23 -24.17
C ALA A 188 10.45 25.39 -23.63
N ALA A 189 10.33 25.30 -22.31
CA ALA A 189 9.28 24.54 -21.63
C ALA A 189 8.19 25.43 -21.02
N TYR A 190 6.93 25.01 -21.16
CA TYR A 190 5.76 25.71 -20.64
C TYR A 190 4.83 24.75 -19.91
N VAL A 191 4.23 25.22 -18.82
CA VAL A 191 3.20 24.47 -18.09
C VAL A 191 1.87 24.65 -18.82
N LEU A 192 1.35 23.57 -19.41
CA LEU A 192 0.01 23.57 -20.00
C LEU A 192 -1.05 23.49 -18.89
N SER A 193 -0.83 22.61 -17.92
CA SER A 193 -1.70 22.46 -16.76
C SER A 193 -0.88 22.04 -15.53
N PRO A 194 -1.06 22.70 -14.38
CA PRO A 194 -0.52 22.18 -13.12
C PRO A 194 -1.22 20.86 -12.72
N PRO A 195 -0.64 20.06 -11.81
CA PRO A 195 -1.27 18.84 -11.31
C PRO A 195 -2.69 19.08 -10.78
N THR A 196 -3.68 18.46 -11.43
CA THR A 196 -5.11 18.61 -11.13
C THR A 196 -5.84 17.26 -11.19
N LEU A 197 -6.99 17.19 -10.53
CA LEU A 197 -7.94 16.06 -10.62
C LEU A 197 -8.98 16.27 -11.73
N ASP A 198 -9.00 17.43 -12.40
CA ASP A 198 -9.91 17.71 -13.51
C ASP A 198 -9.42 17.06 -14.80
N TYR A 199 -9.69 15.76 -14.93
CA TYR A 199 -9.33 14.97 -16.11
C TYR A 199 -10.03 15.44 -17.37
N HIS A 200 -11.24 16.01 -17.26
CA HIS A 200 -11.99 16.48 -18.42
C HIS A 200 -11.33 17.70 -19.04
N LEU A 201 -10.98 18.70 -18.22
CA LEU A 201 -10.24 19.87 -18.65
C LEU A 201 -8.89 19.48 -19.26
N LEU A 202 -8.15 18.57 -18.60
CA LEU A 202 -6.85 18.12 -19.07
C LEU A 202 -6.95 17.43 -20.43
N THR A 203 -7.93 16.54 -20.61
CA THR A 203 -8.21 15.86 -21.89
C THR A 203 -8.51 16.87 -22.99
N GLN A 204 -9.32 17.90 -22.71
CA GLN A 204 -9.60 18.98 -23.66
C GLN A 204 -8.35 19.78 -24.03
N MET A 205 -7.53 20.17 -23.05
CA MET A 205 -6.28 20.89 -23.29
C MET A 205 -5.31 20.08 -24.16
N VAL A 206 -5.14 18.78 -23.85
CA VAL A 206 -4.29 17.88 -24.64
C VAL A 206 -4.81 17.74 -26.07
N SER A 207 -6.13 17.56 -26.26
CA SER A 207 -6.72 17.40 -27.60
C SER A 207 -6.48 18.59 -28.55
N ARG A 208 -6.39 19.81 -28.01
CA ARG A 208 -6.24 21.06 -28.78
C ARG A 208 -4.78 21.41 -29.07
N MET A 209 -3.83 20.66 -28.53
CA MET A 209 -2.41 20.90 -28.71
C MET A 209 -1.98 20.72 -30.17
N THR A 210 -1.16 21.63 -30.68
CA THR A 210 -0.57 21.58 -32.01
C THR A 210 0.91 21.95 -31.95
N LEU A 211 1.69 21.54 -32.95
CA LEU A 211 3.14 21.73 -32.99
C LEU A 211 3.55 23.21 -33.14
N ASN A 212 2.65 24.07 -33.62
CA ASN A 212 2.95 25.49 -33.87
C ASN A 212 2.70 26.40 -32.67
N VAL A 213 2.39 25.84 -31.49
CA VAL A 213 2.15 26.63 -30.27
C VAL A 213 3.46 27.11 -29.63
N ILE A 214 4.56 26.39 -29.86
CA ILE A 214 5.90 26.68 -29.30
C ILE A 214 6.91 26.65 -30.45
N ASP A 215 8.03 27.37 -30.30
CA ASP A 215 9.17 27.24 -31.18
C ASP A 215 9.75 25.80 -31.10
N GLY A 216 9.38 24.97 -32.06
CA GLY A 216 9.80 23.58 -32.19
C GLY A 216 11.11 23.38 -32.95
N SER A 217 11.89 24.44 -33.21
CA SER A 217 13.18 24.32 -33.92
C SER A 217 14.25 23.55 -33.13
N ALA A 218 14.04 23.37 -31.83
CA ALA A 218 14.98 22.74 -30.91
C ALA A 218 14.21 22.02 -29.78
N THR A 219 14.95 21.30 -28.94
CA THR A 219 14.42 20.44 -27.87
C THR A 219 15.17 20.72 -26.56
N ALA A 220 14.45 21.23 -25.56
CA ALA A 220 14.97 21.64 -24.26
C ALA A 220 14.53 20.68 -23.14
N ILE A 221 15.14 19.50 -23.11
CA ILE A 221 14.80 18.43 -22.15
C ILE A 221 15.05 18.88 -20.71
N GLY A 222 16.19 19.52 -20.44
CA GLY A 222 16.54 19.99 -19.09
C GLY A 222 15.56 21.03 -18.55
N ASP A 223 15.13 21.99 -19.37
CA ASP A 223 14.11 22.98 -18.99
C ASP A 223 12.75 22.31 -18.75
N ALA A 224 12.38 21.32 -19.57
CA ALA A 224 11.13 20.57 -19.42
C ALA A 224 11.09 19.79 -18.11
N LEU A 225 12.16 19.02 -17.84
CA LEU A 225 12.30 18.25 -16.61
C LEU A 225 12.35 19.18 -15.40
N GLY A 226 13.15 20.25 -15.45
CA GLY A 226 13.22 21.24 -14.37
C GLY A 226 11.87 21.90 -14.08
N THR A 227 11.11 22.24 -15.12
CA THR A 227 9.76 22.81 -15.00
C THR A 227 8.78 21.81 -14.38
N ALA A 228 8.81 20.55 -14.83
CA ALA A 228 7.97 19.49 -14.29
C ALA A 228 8.28 19.22 -12.81
N VAL A 229 9.55 19.09 -12.45
CA VAL A 229 10.02 18.91 -11.07
C VAL A 229 9.62 20.12 -10.20
N ALA A 230 9.74 21.34 -10.72
CA ALA A 230 9.32 22.54 -10.00
C ALA A 230 7.82 22.55 -9.68
N ARG A 231 6.96 21.99 -10.55
CA ARG A 231 5.52 21.82 -10.26
C ARG A 231 5.25 20.81 -9.15
N LEU A 232 6.07 19.75 -9.07
CA LEU A 232 5.95 18.69 -8.07
C LEU A 232 6.60 19.05 -6.71
N ARG A 233 7.48 20.06 -6.67
CA ARG A 233 8.22 20.45 -5.46
C ARG A 233 7.32 20.72 -4.26
N ARG A 234 6.19 21.41 -4.46
CA ARG A 234 5.23 21.78 -3.40
C ARG A 234 4.12 20.75 -3.19
N SER A 235 4.20 19.59 -3.84
CA SER A 235 3.20 18.55 -3.66
C SER A 235 3.39 17.79 -2.34
N ASP A 236 2.28 17.57 -1.63
CA ASP A 236 2.19 16.72 -0.43
C ASP A 236 1.91 15.24 -0.75
N ALA A 237 1.93 14.85 -2.03
CA ALA A 237 1.74 13.47 -2.46
C ALA A 237 2.89 12.57 -2.01
N GLN A 238 2.57 11.32 -1.63
CA GLN A 238 3.55 10.33 -1.19
C GLN A 238 4.52 9.91 -2.31
N SER A 239 4.06 9.93 -3.56
CA SER A 239 4.86 9.60 -4.74
C SER A 239 4.74 10.71 -5.78
N LYS A 240 5.88 11.08 -6.36
CA LYS A 240 6.01 12.14 -7.37
C LYS A 240 6.70 11.58 -8.60
N VAL A 241 6.09 11.79 -9.75
CA VAL A 241 6.52 11.14 -10.99
C VAL A 241 6.52 12.14 -12.13
N VAL A 242 7.56 12.10 -12.94
CA VAL A 242 7.58 12.76 -14.25
C VAL A 242 7.61 11.69 -15.32
N ILE A 243 6.76 11.84 -16.34
CA ILE A 243 6.82 11.01 -17.55
C ILE A 243 7.26 11.92 -18.69
N LEU A 244 8.47 11.71 -19.20
CA LEU A 244 9.06 12.48 -20.29
C LEU A 244 8.85 11.74 -21.61
N LEU A 245 8.08 12.33 -22.53
CA LEU A 245 7.85 11.81 -23.87
C LEU A 245 8.60 12.72 -24.85
N THR A 246 9.60 12.17 -25.52
CA THR A 246 10.42 12.87 -26.51
C THR A 246 10.95 11.89 -27.54
N ASP A 247 11.33 12.39 -28.69
CA ASP A 247 11.93 11.61 -29.76
C ASP A 247 13.33 12.11 -30.15
N GLY A 248 13.89 13.08 -29.42
CA GLY A 248 15.10 13.79 -29.84
C GLY A 248 16.15 13.95 -28.74
N ASP A 249 17.29 14.49 -29.15
CA ASP A 249 18.38 14.91 -28.26
C ASP A 249 18.14 16.31 -27.67
N SER A 250 18.73 16.58 -26.51
CA SER A 250 18.66 17.90 -25.88
C SER A 250 19.67 18.86 -26.53
N ASN A 251 19.19 19.83 -27.29
CA ASN A 251 20.04 20.77 -28.05
C ASN A 251 19.73 22.26 -27.76
N ALA A 252 18.78 22.52 -26.86
CA ALA A 252 18.45 23.86 -26.38
C ALA A 252 18.10 23.84 -24.89
N GLY A 253 17.78 25.02 -24.36
CA GLY A 253 17.40 25.22 -22.97
C GLY A 253 18.47 25.93 -22.15
N SER A 254 18.06 26.43 -20.99
CA SER A 254 18.96 27.11 -20.05
C SER A 254 19.52 26.16 -18.99
N ILE A 255 18.79 25.06 -18.72
CA ILE A 255 19.12 24.05 -17.74
C ILE A 255 19.63 22.81 -18.47
N SER A 256 20.75 22.25 -18.01
CA SER A 256 21.26 20.99 -18.56
C SER A 256 20.41 19.80 -18.10
N PRO A 257 20.22 18.76 -18.93
CA PRO A 257 19.52 17.55 -18.54
C PRO A 257 20.06 16.92 -17.25
N GLU A 258 21.38 16.86 -17.08
CA GLU A 258 22.05 16.26 -15.92
C GLU A 258 21.71 17.02 -14.64
N TYR A 259 21.72 18.36 -14.69
CA TYR A 259 21.34 19.18 -13.55
C TYR A 259 19.85 19.00 -13.19
N ALA A 260 18.97 18.91 -14.19
CA ALA A 260 17.56 18.66 -13.98
C ALA A 260 17.29 17.27 -13.38
N THR A 261 18.04 16.25 -13.81
CA THR A 261 18.02 14.90 -13.25
C THR A 261 18.45 14.90 -11.79
N HIS A 262 19.57 15.56 -11.48
CA HIS A 262 20.03 15.69 -10.09
C HIS A 262 18.99 16.39 -9.20
N LEU A 263 18.31 17.42 -9.72
CA LEU A 263 17.21 18.09 -9.02
C LEU A 263 16.01 17.16 -8.79
N ALA A 264 15.65 16.33 -9.77
CA ALA A 264 14.59 15.34 -9.64
C ALA A 264 14.92 14.32 -8.54
N THR A 265 16.13 13.76 -8.56
CA THR A 265 16.61 12.80 -7.55
C THR A 265 16.63 13.41 -6.16
N SER A 266 17.13 14.65 -6.02
CA SER A 266 17.18 15.38 -4.74
C SER A 266 15.79 15.63 -4.14
N LEU A 267 14.75 15.72 -4.97
CA LEU A 267 13.37 15.94 -4.57
C LEU A 267 12.54 14.65 -4.50
N GLY A 268 13.17 13.48 -4.68
CA GLY A 268 12.50 12.17 -4.66
C GLY A 268 11.50 11.98 -5.81
N VAL A 269 11.71 12.65 -6.94
CA VAL A 269 10.87 12.57 -8.13
C VAL A 269 11.43 11.51 -9.06
N LYS A 270 10.64 10.46 -9.35
CA LYS A 270 11.02 9.41 -10.30
C LYS A 270 10.72 9.88 -11.73
N VAL A 271 11.65 9.70 -12.66
CA VAL A 271 11.47 10.08 -14.07
C VAL A 271 11.39 8.83 -14.94
N TYR A 272 10.26 8.65 -15.61
CA TYR A 272 10.09 7.65 -16.67
C TYR A 272 10.28 8.34 -18.00
N THR A 273 11.18 7.83 -18.83
CA THR A 273 11.44 8.37 -20.16
C THR A 273 10.85 7.43 -21.20
N ILE A 274 10.16 7.99 -22.20
CA ILE A 274 9.57 7.24 -23.29
C ILE A 274 10.05 7.88 -24.58
N GLN A 275 10.95 7.18 -25.25
CA GLN A 275 11.44 7.57 -26.56
C GLN A 275 10.42 7.17 -27.63
N ILE A 276 10.01 8.12 -28.47
CA ILE A 276 9.08 7.84 -29.58
C ILE A 276 9.87 7.69 -30.88
N GLY A 277 9.92 6.48 -31.42
CA GLY A 277 10.65 6.13 -32.63
C GLY A 277 12.12 5.78 -32.38
N THR A 278 12.70 5.03 -33.32
CA THR A 278 14.07 4.48 -33.23
C THR A 278 15.02 5.01 -34.30
N ASP A 279 14.47 5.56 -35.38
CA ASP A 279 15.27 5.92 -36.56
C ASP A 279 15.51 7.43 -36.61
N ASP A 280 16.75 7.80 -36.96
CA ASP A 280 17.17 9.17 -37.23
C ASP A 280 16.47 9.75 -38.48
N GLU A 281 16.20 8.90 -39.48
CA GLU A 281 15.65 9.27 -40.79
C GLU A 281 14.17 8.93 -40.85
N VAL A 282 13.32 9.94 -40.80
CA VAL A 282 11.88 9.76 -40.64
C VAL A 282 11.10 10.53 -41.68
N GLU A 283 9.95 9.99 -42.04
CA GLU A 283 9.06 10.64 -42.99
C GLU A 283 8.25 11.73 -42.29
N VAL A 284 8.29 12.93 -42.85
CA VAL A 284 7.49 14.07 -42.41
C VAL A 284 6.62 14.52 -43.58
N GLU A 285 5.36 14.85 -43.29
CA GLU A 285 4.47 15.46 -44.27
C GLU A 285 4.97 16.87 -44.64
N ASP A 286 5.26 17.09 -45.92
CA ASP A 286 5.76 18.33 -46.52
C ASP A 286 4.82 18.78 -47.64
N GLY A 287 3.68 19.32 -47.22
CA GLY A 287 2.65 19.84 -48.11
C GLY A 287 1.87 18.78 -48.86
N VAL A 288 1.16 19.24 -49.90
CA VAL A 288 0.32 18.41 -50.76
C VAL A 288 0.81 18.47 -52.20
N ASP A 289 0.68 17.38 -52.93
CA ASP A 289 0.96 17.33 -54.36
C ASP A 289 -0.11 18.08 -55.18
N LEU A 290 0.10 18.14 -56.51
CA LEU A 290 -0.83 18.78 -57.45
C LEU A 290 -2.23 18.12 -57.47
N PHE A 291 -2.38 16.92 -56.90
CA PHE A 291 -3.62 16.16 -56.80
C PHE A 291 -4.23 16.19 -55.40
N GLY A 292 -3.65 16.99 -54.48
CA GLY A 292 -4.13 17.14 -53.10
C GLY A 292 -3.76 15.97 -52.17
N GLN A 293 -2.85 15.07 -52.58
CA GLN A 293 -2.33 14.01 -51.71
C GLN A 293 -1.16 14.51 -50.87
N PRO A 294 -1.05 14.11 -49.60
CA PRO A 294 0.08 14.50 -48.74
C PRO A 294 1.39 13.95 -49.30
N ARG A 295 2.39 14.83 -49.44
CA ARG A 295 3.74 14.46 -49.85
C ARG A 295 4.58 14.23 -48.60
N TYR A 296 5.34 13.15 -48.58
CA TYR A 296 6.25 12.83 -47.49
C TYR A 296 7.70 12.97 -47.95
N VAL A 297 8.51 13.60 -47.13
CA VAL A 297 9.95 13.74 -47.34
C VAL A 297 10.69 13.20 -46.13
N ARG A 298 11.86 12.62 -46.36
CA ARG A 298 12.71 12.15 -45.28
C ARG A 298 13.47 13.32 -44.68
N HIS A 299 13.31 13.50 -43.37
CA HIS A 299 14.11 14.42 -42.58
C HIS A 299 14.90 13.63 -41.55
N ARG A 300 16.10 14.14 -41.25
CA ARG A 300 16.94 13.58 -40.20
C ARG A 300 16.73 14.35 -38.90
N PHE A 301 16.33 13.65 -37.84
CA PHE A 301 16.29 14.17 -36.48
C PHE A 301 17.15 13.29 -35.57
N PRO A 302 18.20 13.85 -34.94
CA PRO A 302 19.07 13.07 -34.07
C PRO A 302 18.35 12.66 -32.79
N VAL A 303 18.48 11.38 -32.43
CA VAL A 303 17.95 10.81 -31.18
C VAL A 303 19.08 10.50 -30.20
N ASN A 304 18.81 10.61 -28.89
CA ASN A 304 19.80 10.27 -27.85
C ASN A 304 19.21 9.34 -26.78
N PRO A 305 19.13 8.03 -27.07
CA PRO A 305 18.57 7.04 -26.13
C PRO A 305 19.39 6.93 -24.84
N ALA A 306 20.71 7.15 -24.94
CA ALA A 306 21.63 7.05 -23.79
C ALA A 306 21.29 8.09 -22.73
N LEU A 307 21.04 9.35 -23.15
CA LEU A 307 20.60 10.41 -22.25
C LEU A 307 19.28 10.06 -21.54
N LEU A 308 18.28 9.59 -22.29
CA LEU A 308 16.98 9.22 -21.72
C LEU A 308 17.09 8.05 -20.73
N GLN A 309 17.99 7.11 -21.00
CA GLN A 309 18.28 5.98 -20.12
C GLN A 309 18.98 6.44 -18.84
N GLU A 310 19.95 7.33 -18.93
CA GLU A 310 20.65 7.93 -17.80
C GLU A 310 19.69 8.67 -16.86
N ILE A 311 18.86 9.57 -17.41
CA ILE A 311 17.84 10.32 -16.65
C ILE A 311 16.92 9.37 -15.85
N ALA A 312 16.44 8.31 -16.50
CA ALA A 312 15.55 7.36 -15.86
C ALA A 312 16.26 6.53 -14.78
N GLN A 313 17.49 6.08 -15.03
CA GLN A 313 18.25 5.27 -14.08
C GLN A 313 18.64 6.06 -12.82
N GLU A 314 19.15 7.28 -12.98
CA GLU A 314 19.58 8.11 -11.85
C GLU A 314 18.41 8.52 -10.93
N THR A 315 17.20 8.62 -11.46
CA THR A 315 16.00 9.01 -10.71
C THR A 315 15.20 7.80 -10.19
N GLY A 316 15.65 6.57 -10.48
CA GLY A 316 14.97 5.34 -10.08
C GLY A 316 13.68 5.03 -10.87
N GLY A 317 13.53 5.59 -12.07
CA GLY A 317 12.50 5.25 -13.03
C GLY A 317 12.94 4.18 -14.04
N GLN A 318 12.30 4.13 -15.21
CA GLN A 318 12.69 3.26 -16.31
C GLN A 318 12.54 3.99 -17.65
N ALA A 319 13.48 3.71 -18.56
CA ALA A 319 13.42 4.15 -19.95
C ALA A 319 12.70 3.12 -20.82
N TYR A 320 11.84 3.62 -21.71
CA TYR A 320 11.07 2.84 -22.67
C TYR A 320 11.33 3.37 -24.08
N VAL A 321 11.22 2.49 -25.07
CA VAL A 321 11.34 2.84 -26.49
C VAL A 321 10.08 2.36 -27.20
N ALA A 322 9.36 3.29 -27.81
CA ALA A 322 8.12 3.04 -28.52
C ALA A 322 8.34 3.18 -30.02
N THR A 323 8.40 2.05 -30.73
CA THR A 323 8.58 2.01 -32.20
C THR A 323 7.31 2.34 -32.97
N ASP A 324 6.14 2.05 -32.37
CA ASP A 324 4.84 2.22 -32.99
C ASP A 324 3.80 2.70 -31.96
N ALA A 325 2.57 2.93 -32.42
CA ALA A 325 1.48 3.38 -31.57
C ALA A 325 1.14 2.42 -30.42
N LYS A 326 1.26 1.11 -30.67
CA LYS A 326 0.95 0.07 -29.68
C LYS A 326 2.02 0.03 -28.60
N ALA A 327 3.30 0.02 -29.00
CA ALA A 327 4.44 0.06 -28.09
C ALA A 327 4.41 1.32 -27.20
N LEU A 328 3.94 2.45 -27.74
CA LEU A 328 3.75 3.68 -26.95
C LEU A 328 2.66 3.51 -25.89
N ALA A 329 1.52 2.93 -26.26
CA ALA A 329 0.42 2.65 -25.33
C ALA A 329 0.85 1.64 -24.26
N ASP A 330 1.48 0.54 -24.67
CA ASP A 330 1.98 -0.51 -23.79
C ASP A 330 3.02 0.06 -22.80
N SER A 331 3.94 0.91 -23.25
CA SER A 331 4.92 1.57 -22.38
C SER A 331 4.26 2.48 -21.33
N MET A 332 3.24 3.25 -21.73
CA MET A 332 2.48 4.10 -20.81
C MET A 332 1.66 3.28 -19.80
N HIS A 333 1.13 2.13 -20.22
CA HIS A 333 0.43 1.19 -19.34
C HIS A 333 1.39 0.46 -18.39
N ASP A 334 2.59 0.11 -18.83
CA ASP A 334 3.61 -0.47 -17.94
C ASP A 334 4.05 0.50 -16.85
N VAL A 335 4.20 1.79 -17.19
CA VAL A 335 4.45 2.84 -16.21
C VAL A 335 3.29 2.89 -15.21
N LEU A 336 2.05 2.86 -15.70
CA LEU A 336 0.82 2.84 -14.89
C LEU A 336 0.84 1.73 -13.83
N ASP A 337 1.11 0.50 -14.25
CA ASP A 337 1.05 -0.69 -13.40
C ASP A 337 2.08 -0.62 -12.27
N LYS A 338 3.24 -0.03 -12.54
CA LYS A 338 4.27 0.20 -11.52
C LYS A 338 3.87 1.26 -10.51
N LEU A 339 3.24 2.33 -10.98
CA LEU A 339 2.70 3.37 -10.11
C LEU A 339 1.61 2.81 -9.20
N GLU A 340 0.73 1.95 -9.71
CA GLU A 340 -0.29 1.27 -8.92
C GLU A 340 0.31 0.30 -7.89
N LYS A 341 1.30 -0.53 -8.27
CA LYS A 341 2.00 -1.41 -7.32
C LYS A 341 2.64 -0.63 -6.17
N THR A 342 3.32 0.47 -6.49
CA THR A 342 3.94 1.34 -5.48
C THR A 342 2.90 1.87 -4.48
N ARG A 343 1.70 2.21 -4.95
CA ARG A 343 0.59 2.64 -4.08
C ARG A 343 0.11 1.52 -3.16
N PHE A 344 -0.04 0.29 -3.66
CA PHE A 344 -0.48 -0.83 -2.83
C PHE A 344 0.53 -1.22 -1.75
N GLU A 345 1.83 -1.18 -2.06
CA GLU A 345 2.89 -1.39 -1.08
C GLU A 345 2.89 -0.30 0.01
N ALA A 346 2.68 0.96 -0.36
CA ALA A 346 2.57 2.07 0.59
C ALA A 346 1.27 2.06 1.41
N SER A 347 0.17 1.52 0.86
CA SER A 347 -1.16 1.56 1.48
C SER A 347 -1.53 0.31 2.29
N SER A 348 -0.66 -0.70 2.35
CA SER A 348 -0.97 -1.96 3.05
C SER A 348 -0.79 -1.82 4.57
N ALA A 349 -1.79 -1.26 5.24
CA ALA A 349 -1.93 -1.38 6.68
C ALA A 349 -2.23 -2.84 7.05
N SER A 350 -1.20 -3.57 7.48
CA SER A 350 -1.36 -4.96 7.91
C SER A 350 -1.94 -5.01 9.32
N TYR A 351 -3.12 -5.61 9.47
CA TYR A 351 -3.70 -5.92 10.77
C TYR A 351 -3.10 -7.24 11.25
N GLU A 352 -2.40 -7.19 12.38
CA GLU A 352 -1.88 -8.40 13.00
C GLU A 352 -2.79 -8.82 14.17
N ASP A 353 -3.40 -10.00 14.02
CA ASP A 353 -4.29 -10.59 15.02
C ASP A 353 -3.48 -11.12 16.22
N LEU A 354 -3.65 -10.51 17.40
CA LEU A 354 -2.98 -10.92 18.64
C LEU A 354 -3.78 -11.97 19.43
N PHE A 355 -5.02 -12.25 19.02
CA PHE A 355 -5.89 -13.22 19.71
C PHE A 355 -5.28 -14.63 19.88
N PRO A 356 -4.49 -15.19 18.92
CA PRO A 356 -3.94 -16.55 19.08
C PRO A 356 -3.01 -16.66 20.28
N LEU A 357 -2.30 -15.57 20.62
CA LEU A 357 -1.37 -15.51 21.76
C LEU A 357 -2.09 -15.61 23.11
N LEU A 358 -3.37 -15.20 23.19
CA LEU A 358 -4.21 -15.33 24.39
C LEU A 358 -5.02 -16.62 24.41
N LEU A 359 -5.43 -17.10 23.22
CA LEU A 359 -6.24 -18.31 23.09
C LEU A 359 -5.47 -19.56 23.50
N LEU A 360 -4.21 -19.70 23.06
CA LEU A 360 -3.37 -20.86 23.33
C LEU A 360 -3.20 -21.14 24.84
N PRO A 361 -2.76 -20.19 25.69
CA PRO A 361 -2.68 -20.42 27.13
C PRO A 361 -4.06 -20.66 27.77
N GLY A 362 -5.12 -20.01 27.29
CA GLY A 362 -6.49 -20.24 27.76
C GLY A 362 -6.94 -21.69 27.57
N VAL A 363 -6.75 -22.25 26.37
CA VAL A 363 -7.11 -23.65 26.05
C VAL A 363 -6.25 -24.64 26.85
N LEU A 364 -4.94 -24.39 26.96
CA LEU A 364 -4.04 -25.25 27.73
C LEU A 364 -4.45 -25.33 29.21
N LEU A 365 -4.84 -24.19 29.82
CA LEU A 365 -5.28 -24.17 31.22
C LEU A 365 -6.60 -24.94 31.45
N ILE A 366 -7.53 -24.93 30.49
CA ILE A 366 -8.75 -25.75 30.57
C ILE A 366 -8.41 -27.24 30.46
N GLY A 367 -7.54 -27.61 29.52
CA GLY A 367 -7.06 -28.99 29.39
C GLY A 367 -6.38 -29.49 30.66
N LEU A 368 -5.55 -28.65 31.28
CA LEU A 368 -4.86 -28.96 32.53
C LEU A 368 -5.84 -29.09 33.70
N ASP A 369 -6.85 -28.23 33.79
CA ASP A 369 -7.94 -28.35 34.77
C ASP A 369 -8.70 -29.68 34.64
N ALA A 370 -9.07 -30.08 33.41
CA ALA A 370 -9.74 -31.34 33.15
C ALA A 370 -8.87 -32.56 33.53
N LEU A 371 -7.59 -32.54 33.17
CA LEU A 371 -6.64 -33.61 33.47
C LEU A 371 -6.36 -33.75 34.97
N LEU A 372 -6.19 -32.63 35.68
CA LEU A 372 -6.02 -32.64 37.14
C LEU A 372 -7.25 -33.22 37.83
N ARG A 373 -8.46 -32.92 37.37
CA ARG A 373 -9.70 -33.47 37.95
C ARG A 373 -9.90 -34.95 37.62
N ALA A 374 -9.47 -35.41 36.45
CA ALA A 374 -9.59 -36.81 36.05
C ALA A 374 -8.59 -37.73 36.76
N TRP A 375 -7.34 -37.28 36.93
CA TRP A 375 -6.23 -38.15 37.31
C TRP A 375 -5.72 -37.93 38.74
N LEU A 376 -5.30 -36.69 39.08
CA LEU A 376 -4.55 -36.43 40.31
C LEU A 376 -5.43 -36.00 41.50
N LEU A 377 -6.46 -35.20 41.21
CA LEU A 377 -7.42 -34.63 42.15
C LEU A 377 -8.81 -35.22 41.94
N ARG A 378 -8.88 -36.50 41.54
CA ARG A 378 -10.13 -37.24 41.40
C ARG A 378 -10.87 -37.22 42.73
N ARG A 379 -11.99 -36.51 42.76
CA ARG A 379 -12.85 -36.43 43.95
C ARG A 379 -13.84 -37.59 43.85
N PHE A 380 -13.66 -38.61 44.68
CA PHE A 380 -14.64 -39.71 44.79
C PHE A 380 -15.98 -39.15 45.30
N PRO A 381 -17.12 -39.64 44.77
CA PRO A 381 -18.46 -39.24 45.20
C PRO A 381 -18.72 -39.51 46.68
#